data_AF-A0A349M5C1-F1
#
_entry.id   AF-A0A349M5C1-F1
#
_cell.length_a   1.000
_cell.length_b   1.000
_cell.length_c   1.000
_cell.angle_alpha   90.00
_cell.angle_beta   90.00
_cell.angle_gamma   90.00
#
_symmetry.space_group_name_H-M   'P 1'
#
loop_
_entity.id
_entity.type
_entity.pdbx_description
1 polymer ?
#
loop_
_entity_poly.entity_id
_entity_poly.type
_entity_poly.pdbx_seq_one_letter_code
_entity_poly.pdbx_strand_id
1 'polypeptide(L)'
;MYTDSPKQGLLAKLSKYPGIGKYQLFALLIIVLAVCLRILLTASGWPTTNSDEGTIGLMARHIAYNGEHPVVFYNRNYLGALEAYLGAAFFRLFGPSLFSLRLGIILLDALFFASMYLLTSLLYTKKLALFVLVLLGLGSSAMFLRELYATGGTTQTLLFGTLAFLLASWLALSY
;
A
#
# COMPACT_ATOMS: atom_id res chain seq x y z
N MET A 1 26.10 4.87 52.11
CA MET A 1 24.73 5.21 51.67
C MET A 1 24.77 5.36 50.16
N TYR A 2 24.45 4.27 49.46
CA TYR A 2 24.50 4.16 48.00
C TYR A 2 23.05 4.12 47.52
N THR A 3 22.58 5.16 46.84
CA THR A 3 21.24 5.21 46.25
C THR A 3 21.38 5.24 44.74
N ASP A 4 21.62 4.07 44.14
CA ASP A 4 21.44 3.87 42.70
C ASP A 4 19.93 3.93 42.39
N SER A 5 19.52 5.01 41.71
CA SER A 5 18.13 5.23 41.36
C SER A 5 17.73 4.31 40.20
N PRO A 6 16.73 3.41 40.36
CA PRO A 6 16.30 2.48 39.31
C PRO A 6 15.68 3.17 38.08
N LYS A 7 15.49 4.49 38.12
CA LYS A 7 14.94 5.28 37.00
C LYS A 7 15.94 5.50 35.85
N GLN A 8 17.26 5.47 36.12
CA GLN A 8 18.27 5.70 35.08
C GLN A 8 18.39 4.51 34.11
N GLY A 9 18.20 3.27 34.60
CA GLY A 9 18.19 2.06 33.76
C GLY A 9 16.95 1.93 32.85
N LEU A 10 15.81 2.51 33.26
CA LEU A 10 14.57 2.48 32.47
C LEU A 10 14.64 3.45 31.28
N LEU A 11 15.20 4.65 31.48
CA LEU A 11 15.38 5.66 30.42
C LEU A 11 16.42 5.23 29.39
N ALA A 12 17.50 4.53 29.81
CA ALA A 12 18.46 3.93 28.89
C ALA A 12 17.85 2.84 27.99
N LYS A 13 16.82 2.12 28.49
CA LYS A 13 16.12 1.08 27.73
C LYS A 13 15.12 1.65 26.71
N LEU A 14 14.60 2.85 26.95
CA LEU A 14 13.72 3.59 26.04
C LEU A 14 14.48 4.29 24.91
N SER A 15 15.81 4.45 25.01
CA SER A 15 16.68 4.96 23.95
C SER A 15 16.95 3.94 22.81
N LYS A 16 16.32 2.76 22.85
CA LYS A 16 16.52 1.68 21.88
C LYS A 16 15.52 1.70 20.72
N TYR A 17 14.92 2.85 20.43
CA TYR A 17 14.27 3.05 19.13
C TYR A 17 15.38 3.18 18.09
N PRO A 18 15.47 2.27 17.10
CA PRO A 18 16.43 2.47 16.02
C PRO A 18 16.00 3.76 15.33
N GLY A 19 16.79 4.81 15.46
CA GLY A 19 16.58 6.04 14.72
C GLY A 19 16.37 5.72 13.24
N ILE A 20 15.53 6.50 12.56
CA ILE A 20 15.26 6.32 11.14
C ILE A 20 16.61 6.38 10.41
N GLY A 21 17.11 5.23 9.99
CA GLY A 21 18.39 5.15 9.30
C GLY A 21 18.29 5.80 7.92
N LYS A 22 19.44 6.23 7.38
CA LYS A 22 19.51 6.85 6.05
C LYS A 22 18.77 6.05 4.96
N TYR A 23 18.83 4.72 5.02
CA TYR A 23 18.15 3.84 4.05
C TYR A 23 16.62 3.92 4.17
N GLN A 24 16.07 4.04 5.39
CA GLN A 24 14.64 4.22 5.59
C GLN A 24 14.17 5.59 5.07
N LEU A 25 14.98 6.64 5.22
CA LEU A 25 14.69 7.95 4.63
C LEU A 25 14.69 7.90 3.10
N PHE A 26 15.69 7.26 2.49
CA PHE A 26 15.71 7.07 1.03
C PHE A 26 14.55 6.21 0.54
N ALA A 27 14.18 5.15 1.27
CA ALA A 27 13.03 4.33 0.94
C ALA A 27 11.73 5.15 0.99
N LEU A 28 11.53 5.92 2.06
CA LEU A 28 10.38 6.82 2.19
C LEU A 28 10.32 7.81 1.03
N LEU A 29 11.44 8.43 0.66
CA LEU A 29 11.51 9.36 -0.46
C LEU A 29 11.11 8.69 -1.78
N ILE A 30 11.65 7.50 -2.08
CA ILE A 30 11.31 6.77 -3.30
C ILE A 30 9.82 6.39 -3.33
N ILE A 31 9.28 5.91 -2.20
CA ILE A 31 7.86 5.56 -2.08
C ILE A 31 6.99 6.81 -2.31
N VAL A 32 7.31 7.93 -1.67
CA VAL A 32 6.59 9.20 -1.86
C VAL A 32 6.63 9.62 -3.33
N LEU A 33 7.79 9.56 -3.99
CA LEU A 33 7.89 9.89 -5.42
C LEU A 33 7.05 8.95 -6.29
N ALA A 34 7.06 7.65 -6.02
CA ALA A 34 6.27 6.65 -6.74
C ALA A 34 4.75 6.87 -6.56
N VAL A 35 4.32 7.20 -5.34
CA VAL A 35 2.93 7.54 -5.02
C VAL A 35 2.54 8.87 -5.68
N CYS A 36 3.37 9.91 -5.59
CA CYS A 36 3.13 11.20 -6.23
C CYS A 36 2.98 11.05 -7.74
N LEU A 37 3.80 10.23 -8.39
CA LEU A 37 3.65 9.93 -9.82
C LEU A 37 2.27 9.33 -10.12
N ARG A 38 1.82 8.34 -9.35
CA ARG A 38 0.50 7.71 -9.51
C ARG A 38 -0.65 8.69 -9.28
N ILE A 39 -0.52 9.57 -8.29
CA ILE A 39 -1.49 10.65 -8.03
C ILE A 39 -1.54 11.61 -9.21
N LEU A 40 -0.39 12.05 -9.73
CA LEU A 40 -0.31 12.97 -10.88
C LEU A 40 -0.92 12.36 -12.14
N LEU A 41 -0.62 11.08 -12.42
CA LEU A 41 -1.21 10.35 -13.53
C LEU A 41 -2.75 10.26 -13.40
N THR A 42 -3.22 9.93 -12.20
CA THR A 42 -4.66 9.84 -11.92
C THR A 42 -5.33 11.22 -12.05
N ALA A 43 -4.69 12.28 -11.56
CA ALA A 43 -5.19 13.65 -11.65
C ALA A 43 -5.21 14.17 -13.10
N SER A 44 -4.31 13.69 -13.96
CA SER A 44 -4.32 14.01 -15.39
C SER A 44 -5.34 13.20 -16.19
N GLY A 45 -6.13 12.36 -15.54
CA GLY A 45 -7.14 11.51 -16.18
C GLY A 45 -6.57 10.25 -16.83
N TRP A 46 -5.32 9.89 -16.52
CA TRP A 46 -4.68 8.69 -17.03
C TRP A 46 -4.64 7.56 -15.97
N PRO A 47 -4.92 6.30 -16.35
CA PRO A 47 -5.48 5.89 -17.64
C PRO A 47 -6.97 6.25 -17.76
N THR A 48 -7.50 6.20 -18.98
CA THR A 48 -8.94 6.31 -19.22
C THR A 48 -9.70 5.21 -18.49
N THR A 49 -10.89 5.50 -17.98
CA THR A 49 -11.71 4.50 -17.26
C THR A 49 -12.16 3.35 -18.15
N ASN A 50 -12.57 2.24 -17.54
CA ASN A 50 -13.25 1.12 -18.19
C ASN A 50 -14.52 0.70 -17.42
N SER A 51 -15.26 -0.30 -17.95
CA SER A 51 -16.50 -0.78 -17.34
C SER A 51 -16.32 -1.48 -16.00
N ASP A 52 -15.16 -2.12 -15.77
CA ASP A 52 -14.86 -2.79 -14.51
C ASP A 52 -14.66 -1.75 -13.38
N GLU A 53 -13.93 -0.66 -13.64
CA GLU A 53 -13.81 0.48 -12.70
C GLU A 53 -15.16 1.14 -12.43
N GLY A 54 -16.01 1.26 -13.46
CA GLY A 54 -17.38 1.74 -13.29
C GLY A 54 -18.17 0.87 -12.31
N THR A 55 -17.98 -0.46 -12.37
CA THR A 55 -18.63 -1.42 -11.48
C THR A 55 -18.10 -1.27 -10.04
N ILE A 56 -16.77 -1.19 -9.84
CA ILE A 56 -16.18 -0.94 -8.51
C ILE A 56 -16.63 0.42 -7.97
N GLY A 57 -16.72 1.45 -8.82
CA GLY A 57 -17.21 2.78 -8.44
C GLY A 57 -18.67 2.76 -7.98
N LEU A 58 -19.54 2.02 -8.67
CA LEU A 58 -20.93 1.84 -8.24
C LEU A 58 -21.01 1.10 -6.90
N MET A 59 -20.24 0.02 -6.74
CA MET A 59 -20.14 -0.68 -5.45
C MET A 59 -19.68 0.24 -4.32
N ALA A 60 -18.61 1.01 -4.56
CA ALA A 60 -18.07 1.96 -3.59
C ALA A 60 -19.13 3.00 -3.18
N ARG A 61 -19.95 3.47 -4.14
CA ARG A 61 -21.07 4.38 -3.86
C ARG A 61 -22.15 3.70 -3.02
N HIS A 62 -22.53 2.47 -3.35
CA HIS A 62 -23.53 1.72 -2.58
C HIS A 62 -23.07 1.47 -1.14
N ILE A 63 -21.80 1.11 -0.94
CA ILE A 63 -21.21 0.98 0.40
C ILE A 63 -21.23 2.32 1.14
N ALA A 64 -20.77 3.40 0.49
CA ALA A 64 -20.61 4.71 1.12
C ALA A 64 -21.93 5.40 1.48
N TYR A 65 -22.98 5.21 0.68
CA TYR A 65 -24.21 6.01 0.76
C TYR A 65 -25.49 5.20 0.94
N ASN A 66 -25.48 3.90 0.63
CA ASN A 66 -26.67 3.04 0.75
C ASN A 66 -26.55 2.01 1.89
N GLY A 67 -25.39 1.90 2.55
CA GLY A 67 -25.17 0.94 3.64
C GLY A 67 -25.07 -0.52 3.15
N GLU A 68 -24.72 -0.74 1.89
CA GLU A 68 -24.54 -2.08 1.36
C GLU A 68 -23.21 -2.69 1.82
N HIS A 69 -23.23 -4.02 2.03
CA HIS A 69 -22.06 -4.78 2.48
C HIS A 69 -21.76 -5.96 1.55
N PRO A 70 -21.37 -5.70 0.28
CA PRO A 70 -21.00 -6.77 -0.63
C PRO A 70 -19.73 -7.47 -0.12
N VAL A 71 -19.70 -8.79 -0.31
CA VAL A 71 -18.52 -9.62 -0.02
C VAL A 71 -17.69 -9.82 -1.30
N VAL A 72 -18.38 -10.02 -2.42
CA VAL A 72 -17.78 -10.27 -3.74
C VAL A 72 -18.00 -9.10 -4.69
N PHE A 73 -17.14 -9.01 -5.69
CA PHE A 73 -17.24 -8.06 -6.78
C PHE A 73 -18.54 -8.31 -7.58
N TYR A 74 -19.30 -7.24 -7.86
CA TYR A 74 -20.58 -7.36 -8.57
C TYR A 74 -20.37 -8.03 -9.93
N ASN A 75 -21.23 -9.01 -10.23
CA ASN A 75 -21.20 -9.78 -11.47
C ASN A 75 -19.89 -10.54 -11.75
N ARG A 76 -19.02 -10.69 -10.73
CA ARG A 76 -17.71 -11.37 -10.78
C ARG A 76 -17.46 -12.09 -9.44
N ASN A 77 -18.10 -13.23 -9.26
CA ASN A 77 -18.10 -13.97 -7.98
C ASN A 77 -16.74 -14.60 -7.57
N TYR A 78 -15.64 -14.25 -8.23
CA TYR A 78 -14.29 -14.74 -7.94
C TYR A 78 -13.35 -13.65 -7.41
N LEU A 79 -13.78 -12.39 -7.34
CA LEU A 79 -13.01 -11.28 -6.77
C LEU A 79 -13.69 -10.73 -5.51
N GLY A 80 -12.88 -10.28 -4.55
CA GLY A 80 -13.37 -9.67 -3.31
C GLY A 80 -13.73 -8.19 -3.46
N ALA A 81 -14.53 -7.66 -2.51
CA ALA A 81 -15.01 -6.28 -2.53
C ALA A 81 -14.05 -5.23 -1.92
N LEU A 82 -12.81 -5.60 -1.55
CA LEU A 82 -11.90 -4.72 -0.79
C LEU A 82 -11.61 -3.39 -1.50
N GLU A 83 -11.39 -3.36 -2.81
CA GLU A 83 -11.19 -2.10 -3.55
C GLU A 83 -12.42 -1.19 -3.50
N ALA A 84 -13.63 -1.78 -3.51
CA ALA A 84 -14.86 -1.01 -3.36
C ALA A 84 -15.00 -0.42 -1.95
N TYR A 85 -14.57 -1.13 -0.90
CA TYR A 85 -14.55 -0.59 0.47
C TYR A 85 -13.54 0.56 0.63
N LEU A 86 -12.34 0.44 0.06
CA LEU A 86 -11.37 1.53 0.05
C LEU A 86 -11.92 2.73 -0.74
N GLY A 87 -12.49 2.48 -1.92
CA GLY A 87 -13.18 3.49 -2.71
C GLY A 87 -14.30 4.18 -1.94
N ALA A 88 -15.11 3.42 -1.19
CA ALA A 88 -16.20 3.95 -0.37
C ALA A 88 -15.68 4.90 0.72
N ALA A 89 -14.59 4.54 1.39
CA ALA A 89 -13.93 5.41 2.37
C ALA A 89 -13.48 6.73 1.72
N PHE A 90 -12.81 6.67 0.57
CA PHE A 90 -12.37 7.87 -0.13
C PHE A 90 -13.53 8.68 -0.75
N PHE A 91 -14.62 8.03 -1.14
CA PHE A 91 -15.85 8.71 -1.57
C PHE A 91 -16.47 9.52 -0.46
N ARG A 92 -16.41 9.05 0.80
CA ARG A 92 -16.88 9.82 1.96
C ARG A 92 -16.00 11.03 2.27
N LEU A 93 -14.71 10.96 1.96
CA LEU A 93 -13.74 12.04 2.22
C LEU A 93 -13.72 13.11 1.12
N PHE A 94 -13.73 12.70 -0.15
CA PHE A 94 -13.50 13.58 -1.31
C PHE A 94 -14.66 13.62 -2.31
N GLY A 95 -15.73 12.88 -2.06
CA GLY A 95 -16.86 12.73 -2.97
C GLY A 95 -16.62 11.65 -4.05
N PRO A 96 -17.69 11.20 -4.74
CA PRO A 96 -17.59 10.19 -5.80
C PRO A 96 -16.88 10.75 -7.03
N SER A 97 -15.72 10.20 -7.35
CA SER A 97 -14.99 10.47 -8.58
C SER A 97 -14.04 9.32 -8.91
N LEU A 98 -13.60 9.22 -10.15
CA LEU A 98 -12.56 8.25 -10.54
C LEU A 98 -11.26 8.49 -9.76
N PHE A 99 -10.90 9.75 -9.54
CA PHE A 99 -9.75 10.12 -8.74
C PHE A 99 -9.85 9.57 -7.31
N SER A 100 -10.97 9.84 -6.64
CA SER A 100 -11.24 9.34 -5.27
C SER A 100 -11.19 7.82 -5.20
N LEU A 101 -11.71 7.12 -6.22
CA LEU A 101 -11.72 5.66 -6.28
C LEU A 101 -10.29 5.11 -6.30
N ARG A 102 -9.46 5.68 -7.18
CA ARG A 102 -8.07 5.26 -7.40
C ARG A 102 -7.15 5.59 -6.23
N LEU A 103 -7.49 6.54 -5.36
CA LEU A 103 -6.74 6.75 -4.10
C LEU A 103 -6.70 5.49 -3.24
N GLY A 104 -7.76 4.67 -3.25
CA GLY A 104 -7.78 3.37 -2.59
C GLY A 104 -6.75 2.40 -3.17
N ILE A 105 -6.59 2.42 -4.49
CA ILE A 105 -5.64 1.58 -5.21
C ILE A 105 -4.20 2.04 -4.96
N ILE A 106 -3.97 3.36 -5.02
CA ILE A 106 -2.67 3.98 -4.74
C ILE A 106 -2.22 3.72 -3.30
N LEU A 107 -3.16 3.65 -2.35
CA LEU A 107 -2.86 3.23 -0.97
C LEU A 107 -2.33 1.78 -0.92
N LEU A 108 -2.94 0.86 -1.66
CA LEU A 108 -2.47 -0.53 -1.74
C LEU A 108 -1.06 -0.60 -2.33
N ASP A 109 -0.77 0.17 -3.38
CA ASP A 109 0.58 0.27 -3.95
C ASP A 109 1.60 0.80 -2.94
N ALA A 110 1.25 1.84 -2.19
CA ALA A 110 2.14 2.39 -1.16
C ALA A 110 2.49 1.35 -0.09
N LEU A 111 1.49 0.57 0.35
CA LEU A 111 1.69 -0.53 1.29
C LEU A 111 2.50 -1.67 0.67
N PHE A 112 2.32 -1.96 -0.61
CA PHE A 112 3.11 -2.94 -1.34
C PHE A 112 4.58 -2.55 -1.36
N PHE A 113 4.90 -1.30 -1.72
CA PHE A 113 6.29 -0.82 -1.72
C PHE A 113 6.91 -0.87 -0.33
N ALA A 114 6.19 -0.44 0.71
CA ALA A 114 6.67 -0.54 2.09
C ALA A 114 6.98 -2.00 2.47
N SER A 115 6.06 -2.92 2.15
CA SER A 115 6.22 -4.36 2.43
C SER A 115 7.39 -4.95 1.65
N MET A 116 7.58 -4.55 0.39
CA MET A 116 8.65 -5.04 -0.48
C MET A 116 10.03 -4.56 -0.02
N TYR A 117 10.12 -3.32 0.47
CA TYR A 117 11.33 -2.80 1.10
C TYR A 117 11.72 -3.62 2.33
N LEU A 118 10.75 -3.93 3.19
CA LEU A 118 10.97 -4.75 4.39
C LEU A 118 11.40 -6.17 4.01
N LEU A 119 10.70 -6.81 3.08
CA LEU A 119 11.01 -8.16 2.61
C LEU A 119 12.42 -8.25 2.02
N THR A 120 12.75 -7.35 1.11
CA THR A 120 14.07 -7.36 0.46
C THR A 120 15.19 -7.03 1.44
N SER A 121 14.92 -6.14 2.41
CA SER A 121 15.89 -5.81 3.46
C SER A 121 16.09 -6.96 4.45
N LEU A 122 15.06 -7.78 4.68
CA LEU A 122 15.11 -8.96 5.54
C LEU A 122 15.91 -10.10 4.89
N LEU A 123 15.67 -10.35 3.60
CA LEU A 123 16.29 -11.47 2.88
C LEU A 123 17.68 -11.15 2.31
N TYR A 124 17.95 -9.87 2.02
CA TYR A 124 19.17 -9.45 1.33
C TYR A 124 19.80 -8.21 1.98
N THR A 125 20.03 -7.15 1.20
CA THR A 125 20.68 -5.91 1.67
C THR A 125 19.77 -4.70 1.48
N LYS A 126 19.91 -3.70 2.34
CA LYS A 126 19.16 -2.44 2.24
C LYS A 126 19.42 -1.70 0.93
N LYS A 127 20.61 -1.83 0.34
CA LYS A 127 20.93 -1.23 -0.98
C LYS A 127 20.12 -1.87 -2.09
N LEU A 128 20.03 -3.20 -2.09
CA LEU A 128 19.20 -3.93 -3.04
C LEU A 128 17.72 -3.58 -2.86
N ALA A 129 17.25 -3.44 -1.61
CA ALA A 129 15.88 -3.03 -1.34
C ALA A 129 15.54 -1.66 -1.95
N LEU A 130 16.46 -0.68 -1.87
CA LEU A 130 16.27 0.61 -2.54
C LEU A 130 16.26 0.47 -4.06
N PHE A 131 17.15 -0.34 -4.64
CA PHE A 131 17.15 -0.60 -6.08
C PHE A 131 15.85 -1.23 -6.56
N VAL A 132 15.33 -2.22 -5.83
CA VAL A 132 14.05 -2.87 -6.10
C VAL A 132 12.89 -1.86 -6.00
N LEU A 133 12.89 -0.96 -5.01
CA LEU A 133 11.89 0.10 -4.92
C LEU A 133 11.90 1.02 -6.14
N VAL A 134 13.08 1.44 -6.62
CA VAL A 134 13.19 2.27 -7.82
C VAL A 134 12.69 1.52 -9.05
N LEU A 135 13.11 0.25 -9.20
CA LEU A 135 12.74 -0.59 -10.33
C LEU A 135 11.22 -0.80 -10.41
N LEU A 136 10.58 -1.13 -9.29
CA LEU A 136 9.13 -1.37 -9.23
C LEU A 136 8.34 -0.05 -9.22
N GLY A 137 8.88 1.01 -8.61
CA GLY A 137 8.26 2.33 -8.56
C GLY A 137 8.18 3.00 -9.93
N LEU A 138 9.19 2.77 -10.78
CA LEU A 138 9.31 3.25 -12.16
C LEU A 138 8.93 2.16 -13.19
N GLY A 139 7.80 1.50 -12.96
CA GLY A 139 7.30 0.45 -13.85
C GLY A 139 7.04 0.92 -15.29
N SER A 140 6.80 -0.04 -16.17
CA SER A 140 6.35 0.25 -17.54
C SER A 140 4.93 0.83 -17.55
N SER A 141 4.52 1.40 -18.68
CA SER A 141 3.13 1.86 -18.87
C SER A 141 2.11 0.73 -18.62
N ALA A 142 2.45 -0.51 -18.98
CA ALA A 142 1.61 -1.68 -18.72
C ALA A 142 1.47 -1.99 -17.22
N MET A 143 2.52 -1.79 -16.42
CA MET A 143 2.46 -1.94 -14.96
C MET A 143 1.60 -0.84 -14.35
N PHE A 144 1.81 0.42 -14.73
CA PHE A 144 1.00 1.52 -14.22
C PHE A 144 -0.50 1.36 -14.55
N LEU A 145 -0.85 0.81 -15.72
CA LEU A 145 -2.24 0.47 -16.04
C LEU A 145 -2.82 -0.51 -15.02
N ARG A 146 -2.09 -1.58 -14.71
CA ARG A 146 -2.51 -2.61 -13.75
C ARG A 146 -2.60 -2.12 -12.32
N GLU A 147 -1.75 -1.16 -11.97
CA GLU A 147 -1.65 -0.59 -10.63
C GLU A 147 -2.58 0.61 -10.40
N LEU A 148 -3.06 1.28 -11.46
CA LEU A 148 -4.01 2.40 -11.32
C LEU A 148 -5.46 1.98 -11.54
N TYR A 149 -5.73 0.88 -12.23
CA TYR A 149 -7.09 0.41 -12.46
C TYR A 149 -7.71 -0.19 -11.19
N ALA A 150 -8.88 0.32 -10.80
CA ALA A 150 -9.75 -0.31 -9.80
C ALA A 150 -10.56 -1.45 -10.45
N THR A 151 -9.90 -2.56 -10.81
CA THR A 151 -10.54 -3.72 -11.48
C THR A 151 -10.62 -4.96 -10.58
N GLY A 152 -10.17 -4.87 -9.33
CA GLY A 152 -10.00 -6.00 -8.43
C GLY A 152 -8.72 -6.79 -8.73
N GLY A 153 -8.12 -7.34 -7.66
CA GLY A 153 -7.15 -8.41 -7.71
C GLY A 153 -5.69 -7.99 -7.89
N THR A 154 -5.35 -7.06 -8.78
CA THR A 154 -3.93 -6.83 -9.16
C THR A 154 -3.09 -6.27 -8.01
N THR A 155 -3.42 -5.07 -7.52
CA THR A 155 -2.69 -4.41 -6.42
C THR A 155 -2.84 -5.15 -5.09
N GLN A 156 -3.97 -5.80 -4.89
CA GLN A 156 -4.20 -6.72 -3.78
C GLN A 156 -3.23 -7.90 -3.81
N THR A 157 -3.02 -8.51 -4.97
CA THR A 157 -2.08 -9.63 -5.14
C THR A 157 -0.66 -9.18 -4.87
N LEU A 158 -0.26 -8.00 -5.35
CA LEU A 158 1.04 -7.41 -5.06
C LEU A 158 1.23 -7.24 -3.55
N LEU A 159 0.31 -6.55 -2.87
CA LEU A 159 0.41 -6.31 -1.43
C LEU A 159 0.39 -7.61 -0.61
N PHE A 160 -0.67 -8.41 -0.75
CA PHE A 160 -0.86 -9.59 0.08
C PHE A 160 0.13 -10.71 -0.25
N GLY A 161 0.55 -10.85 -1.51
CA GLY A 161 1.62 -11.75 -1.89
C GLY A 161 2.93 -11.38 -1.20
N THR A 162 3.33 -10.11 -1.29
CA THR A 162 4.55 -9.62 -0.63
C THR A 162 4.47 -9.72 0.89
N LEU A 163 3.32 -9.42 1.50
CA LEU A 163 3.11 -9.59 2.95
C LEU A 163 3.21 -11.05 3.37
N ALA A 164 2.63 -11.98 2.61
CA ALA A 164 2.73 -13.40 2.92
C ALA A 164 4.19 -13.87 2.92
N PHE A 165 4.98 -13.47 1.91
CA PHE A 165 6.42 -13.76 1.88
C PHE A 165 7.17 -13.09 3.03
N LEU A 166 6.88 -11.82 3.32
CA LEU A 166 7.51 -11.10 4.44
C LEU A 166 7.27 -11.80 5.77
N LEU A 167 6.02 -12.15 6.07
CA LEU A 167 5.65 -12.82 7.31
C LEU A 167 6.24 -14.23 7.39
N ALA A 168 6.20 -14.99 6.29
CA ALA A 168 6.79 -16.32 6.23
C ALA A 168 8.31 -16.29 6.44
N SER A 169 9.02 -15.40 5.75
CA SER A 169 10.47 -15.22 5.92
C SER A 169 10.83 -14.72 7.31
N TRP A 170 10.06 -13.78 7.86
CA TRP A 170 10.28 -13.27 9.21
C TRP A 170 10.12 -14.36 10.26
N LEU A 171 9.07 -15.18 10.13
CA LEU A 171 8.83 -16.31 11.02
C LEU A 171 9.98 -17.33 10.91
N ALA A 172 10.38 -17.71 9.70
CA ALA A 172 11.44 -18.68 9.46
C ALA A 172 12.82 -18.25 9.99
N LEU A 173 13.09 -16.94 10.09
CA LEU A 173 14.36 -16.40 10.62
C LEU A 173 14.31 -16.09 12.12
N SER A 174 13.13 -16.16 12.75
CA SER A 174 12.94 -15.87 14.17
C SER A 174 13.03 -17.12 15.07
N TYR A 175 13.04 -18.32 14.46
CA TYR A 175 13.22 -19.62 15.12
C TYR A 175 14.50 -20.27 14.62
#